data_AF-A0A831VKM1-F1
#
_entry.id   AF-A0A831VKM1-F1
#
_cell.length_a   1.000
_cell.length_b   1.000
_cell.length_c   1.000
_cell.angle_alpha   90.00
_cell.angle_beta   90.00
_cell.angle_gamma   90.00
#
_symmetry.space_group_name_H-M   'P 1'
#
loop_
_entity.id
_entity.type
_entity.pdbx_description
1 polymer ?
#
loop_
_entity_poly.entity_id
_entity_poly.type
_entity_poly.pdbx_seq_one_letter_code
_entity_poly.pdbx_strand_id
1 'polypeptide(L)'
;MDSGSHIKNKKLYYKLNVIFILLLLFPCSGFIYLGYKYNLLQNEYIKIFIAIGLFYILIGFTLLRKLFDSIIVFSKTISEKINKEIVSGAVDEN
;
A
#
# COMPACT_ATOMS: atom_id res chain seq x y z
N MET A 1 2.85 -26.99 -18.92
CA MET A 1 2.56 -25.63 -19.43
C MET A 1 1.55 -25.02 -18.47
N ASP A 2 2.03 -24.42 -17.38
CA ASP A 2 1.21 -23.69 -16.38
C ASP A 2 1.91 -22.35 -16.12
N SER A 3 1.57 -21.34 -16.92
CA SER A 3 2.18 -20.00 -16.81
C SER A 3 1.12 -18.89 -16.67
N GLY A 4 -0.15 -19.27 -16.48
CA GLY A 4 -1.28 -18.34 -16.41
C GLY A 4 -1.51 -17.71 -15.03
N SER A 5 -1.08 -18.35 -13.94
CA SER A 5 -1.38 -17.93 -12.56
C SER A 5 -0.47 -16.81 -12.02
N HIS A 6 0.79 -16.74 -12.49
CA HIS A 6 1.76 -15.74 -12.03
C HIS A 6 1.54 -14.32 -12.60
N ILE A 7 0.89 -14.18 -13.76
CA ILE A 7 0.72 -12.89 -14.45
C ILE A 7 -0.39 -12.05 -13.83
N LYS A 8 -1.50 -12.67 -13.39
CA LYS A 8 -2.62 -11.95 -12.75
C LYS A 8 -2.23 -11.30 -11.42
N ASN A 9 -1.41 -11.98 -10.62
CA ASN A 9 -0.96 -11.45 -9.33
C ASN A 9 -0.06 -10.22 -9.51
N LYS A 10 0.89 -10.23 -10.46
CA LYS A 10 1.76 -9.06 -10.74
C LYS A 10 0.97 -7.80 -11.11
N LYS A 11 -0.12 -7.93 -11.87
CA LYS A 11 -0.94 -6.78 -12.30
C LYS A 11 -1.67 -6.10 -11.13
N LEU A 12 -2.10 -6.89 -10.13
CA LEU A 12 -2.72 -6.40 -8.90
C LEU A 12 -1.71 -5.66 -8.02
N TYR A 13 -0.55 -6.27 -7.76
CA TYR A 13 0.52 -5.63 -6.98
C TYR A 13 1.02 -4.33 -7.63
N TYR A 14 1.08 -4.28 -8.97
CA TYR A 14 1.46 -3.10 -9.73
C TYR A 14 0.42 -1.98 -9.61
N LYS A 15 -0.89 -2.26 -9.83
CA LYS A 15 -1.96 -1.27 -9.67
C LYS A 15 -2.00 -0.67 -8.27
N LEU A 16 -1.82 -1.51 -7.26
CA LEU A 16 -1.72 -1.08 -5.88
C LEU A 16 -0.51 -0.16 -5.69
N ASN A 17 0.66 -0.54 -6.19
CA ASN A 17 1.87 0.27 -6.07
C ASN A 17 1.69 1.68 -6.64
N VAL A 18 1.00 1.79 -7.77
CA VAL A 18 0.66 3.10 -8.36
C VAL A 18 -0.23 3.93 -7.45
N ILE A 19 -1.31 3.36 -6.89
CA ILE A 19 -2.21 4.08 -5.95
C ILE A 19 -1.44 4.56 -4.71
N PHE A 20 -0.56 3.71 -4.20
CA PHE A 20 0.24 4.02 -3.02
C PHE A 20 1.24 5.14 -3.32
N ILE A 21 1.99 5.06 -4.42
CA ILE A 21 2.90 6.13 -4.84
C ILE A 21 2.15 7.45 -5.04
N LEU A 22 0.94 7.41 -5.62
CA LEU A 22 0.09 8.59 -5.79
C LEU A 22 -0.36 9.18 -4.44
N LEU A 23 -0.71 8.30 -3.48
CA LEU A 23 -1.04 8.68 -2.11
C LEU A 23 0.14 9.34 -1.39
N LEU A 24 1.38 8.91 -1.65
CA LEU A 24 2.59 9.51 -1.10
C LEU A 24 2.94 10.85 -1.77
N LEU A 25 2.70 10.96 -3.07
CA LEU A 25 2.91 12.18 -3.85
C LEU A 25 2.08 13.35 -3.32
N PHE A 26 0.86 13.08 -2.86
CA PHE A 26 -0.03 14.11 -2.30
C PHE A 26 0.59 14.85 -1.10
N PRO A 27 0.92 14.23 0.05
CA PRO A 27 1.53 14.92 1.18
C PRO A 27 2.92 15.48 0.83
N CYS A 28 3.73 14.78 0.02
CA CYS A 28 5.01 15.33 -0.45
C CYS A 28 4.83 16.65 -1.22
N SER A 29 3.88 16.71 -2.15
CA SER A 29 3.55 17.93 -2.89
C SER A 29 3.02 19.03 -1.97
N GLY A 30 2.23 18.69 -0.95
CA GLY A 30 1.75 19.62 0.06
C GLY A 30 2.89 20.28 0.83
N PHE A 31 3.83 19.48 1.34
CA PHE A 31 4.99 20.00 2.06
C PHE A 31 5.91 20.85 1.17
N ILE A 32 6.13 20.45 -0.08
CA ILE A 32 6.91 21.24 -1.04
C ILE A 32 6.20 22.57 -1.36
N TYR A 33 4.89 22.52 -1.63
CA TYR A 33 4.09 23.70 -1.93
C TYR A 33 4.04 24.69 -0.76
N LEU A 34 3.83 24.18 0.47
CA LEU A 34 3.87 25.01 1.68
C LEU A 34 5.26 25.63 1.87
N GLY A 35 6.32 24.84 1.68
CA GLY A 35 7.70 25.30 1.77
C GLY A 35 7.99 26.48 0.84
N TYR A 36 7.58 26.36 -0.42
CA TYR A 36 7.77 27.40 -1.44
C TYR A 36 6.85 28.61 -1.23
N LYS A 37 5.54 28.38 -1.04
CA LYS A 37 4.53 29.46 -1.01
C LYS A 37 4.66 30.36 0.21
N TYR A 38 4.96 29.78 1.36
CA TYR A 38 5.06 30.53 2.62
C TYR A 38 6.51 30.87 2.99
N ASN A 39 7.46 30.60 2.09
CA ASN A 39 8.89 30.85 2.29
C ASN A 39 9.41 30.26 3.62
N LEU A 40 8.83 29.12 4.03
CA LEU A 40 9.11 28.43 5.29
C LEU A 40 10.53 27.87 5.32
N LEU A 41 11.17 27.81 4.15
CA LEU A 41 12.57 27.44 3.94
C LEU A 41 13.55 28.57 4.29
N GLN A 42 13.13 29.65 4.96
CA GLN A 42 14.09 30.62 5.52
C GLN A 42 14.46 30.32 6.98
N ASN A 43 13.53 29.75 7.75
CA ASN A 43 13.76 29.43 9.15
C ASN A 43 14.31 28.00 9.29
N GLU A 44 15.47 27.86 9.92
CA GLU A 44 16.17 26.59 10.10
C GLU A 44 15.34 25.54 10.85
N TYR A 45 14.61 25.95 11.90
CA TYR A 45 13.75 25.05 12.66
C TYR A 45 12.59 24.51 11.81
N ILE A 46 12.02 25.35 10.93
CA ILE A 46 10.91 24.95 10.08
C ILE A 46 11.39 24.02 8.96
N LYS A 47 12.60 24.23 8.42
CA LYS A 47 13.23 23.27 7.50
C LYS A 47 13.36 21.89 8.12
N ILE A 48 13.88 21.83 9.34
CA ILE A 48 14.05 20.58 10.09
C ILE A 48 12.69 19.92 10.34
N PHE A 49 11.67 20.69 10.73
CA PHE A 49 10.31 20.19 10.91
C PHE A 49 9.73 19.58 9.63
N ILE A 50 9.89 20.24 8.49
CA ILE A 50 9.43 19.73 7.18
C ILE A 50 10.18 18.44 6.81
N ALA A 51 11.50 18.40 7.01
CA ALA A 51 12.31 17.21 6.72
C ALA A 51 11.91 16.01 7.60
N ILE A 52 11.73 16.23 8.91
CA ILE A 52 11.24 15.22 9.84
C ILE A 52 9.83 14.79 9.46
N GLY A 53 8.93 15.73 9.14
CA GLY A 53 7.57 15.44 8.69
C GLY A 53 7.53 14.56 7.45
N LEU A 54 8.34 14.87 6.43
CA LEU A 54 8.51 14.03 5.24
C LEU A 54 9.03 12.64 5.59
N PHE A 55 10.00 12.54 6.51
CA PHE A 55 10.53 11.26 6.97
C PHE A 55 9.46 10.41 7.67
N TYR A 56 8.65 11.00 8.54
CA TYR A 56 7.52 10.33 9.17
C TYR A 56 6.47 9.88 8.16
N ILE A 57 6.19 10.68 7.13
CA ILE A 57 5.29 10.30 6.04
C ILE A 57 5.83 9.08 5.29
N LEU A 58 7.12 9.01 5.01
CA LEU A 58 7.74 7.85 4.36
C LEU A 58 7.60 6.57 5.20
N ILE A 59 7.80 6.69 6.52
CA ILE A 59 7.62 5.57 7.45
C ILE A 59 6.15 5.15 7.49
N GLY A 60 5.23 6.09 7.71
CA GLY A 60 3.80 5.84 7.78
C GLY A 60 3.28 5.21 6.48
N PHE A 61 3.77 5.68 5.35
CA PHE A 61 3.48 5.10 4.03
C PHE A 61 3.95 3.65 3.92
N THR A 62 5.17 3.35 4.35
CA THR A 62 5.72 1.99 4.34
C THR A 62 4.91 1.05 5.22
N LEU A 63 4.49 1.52 6.40
CA LEU A 63 3.62 0.74 7.30
C LEU A 63 2.25 0.51 6.67
N LEU A 64 1.63 1.54 6.10
CA LEU A 64 0.33 1.42 5.44
C LEU A 64 0.39 0.44 4.26
N ARG A 65 1.47 0.46 3.48
CA ARG A 65 1.71 -0.50 2.39
C ARG A 65 1.75 -1.93 2.90
N LYS A 66 2.53 -2.19 3.94
CA LYS A 66 2.64 -3.51 4.57
C LYS A 66 1.30 -3.99 5.13
N LEU A 67 0.54 -3.11 5.77
CA LEU A 67 -0.79 -3.45 6.30
C LEU A 67 -1.74 -3.87 5.18
N PHE A 68 -1.74 -3.15 4.06
CA PHE A 68 -2.59 -3.49 2.92
C PHE A 68 -2.18 -4.81 2.27
N ASP A 69 -0.88 -5.05 2.13
CA ASP A 69 -0.37 -6.33 1.62
C ASP A 69 -0.81 -7.50 2.53
N SER A 70 -0.76 -7.32 3.85
CA SER A 70 -1.28 -8.29 4.82
C SER A 70 -2.79 -8.52 4.66
N ILE A 71 -3.58 -7.48 4.41
CA ILE A 71 -5.03 -7.60 4.16
C ILE A 71 -5.30 -8.42 2.89
N ILE A 72 -4.54 -8.22 1.81
CA ILE A 72 -4.69 -9.02 0.58
C ILE A 72 -4.39 -10.49 0.84
N VAL A 73 -3.30 -10.79 1.55
CA VAL A 73 -2.93 -12.17 1.87
C VAL A 73 -4.01 -12.82 2.73
N PHE A 74 -4.47 -12.12 3.77
CA PHE A 74 -5.55 -12.59 4.63
C PHE A 74 -6.85 -12.87 3.85
N SER A 75 -7.24 -11.96 2.95
CA SER A 75 -8.40 -12.11 2.09
C SER A 75 -8.30 -13.36 1.20
N LYS A 76 -7.13 -13.63 0.61
CA LYS A 76 -6.90 -14.85 -0.17
C LYS A 76 -7.02 -16.11 0.66
N THR A 77 -6.36 -16.14 1.83
CA THR A 77 -6.40 -17.30 2.74
C THR A 77 -7.82 -17.64 3.18
N ILE A 78 -8.66 -16.64 3.47
CA ILE A 78 -10.07 -16.85 3.80
C ILE A 78 -10.82 -17.44 2.61
N SER A 79 -10.65 -16.85 1.41
CA SER A 79 -11.33 -17.31 0.20
C SER A 79 -10.98 -18.76 -0.14
N GLU A 80 -9.71 -19.15 0.02
CA GLU A 80 -9.24 -20.52 -0.19
C GLU A 80 -9.79 -21.51 0.85
N LYS A 81 -9.83 -21.11 2.13
CA LYS A 81 -10.42 -21.94 3.20
C LYS A 81 -11.91 -22.19 2.97
N ILE A 82 -12.68 -21.15 2.64
CA ILE A 82 -14.11 -21.27 2.34
C ILE A 82 -14.34 -22.19 1.14
N ASN A 83 -13.57 -22.03 0.06
CA ASN A 83 -13.72 -22.88 -1.11
C ASN A 83 -13.39 -24.35 -0.80
N LYS A 84 -12.34 -24.60 -0.01
CA LYS A 84 -11.97 -25.96 0.41
C LYS A 84 -13.05 -26.61 1.28
N GLU A 85 -13.67 -25.88 2.20
CA GLU A 85 -14.77 -26.40 3.03
C GLU A 85 -16.02 -26.72 2.20
N ILE A 86 -16.37 -25.88 1.22
CA ILE A 86 -17.49 -26.13 0.30
C ILE A 86 -17.25 -27.39 -0.54
N VAL A 87 -16.04 -27.55 -1.09
CA VAL A 87 -15.68 -28.73 -1.89
C VAL A 87 -15.64 -30.00 -1.06
N SER A 88 -15.13 -29.95 0.19
CA SER A 88 -15.08 -31.12 1.06
C SER A 88 -16.47 -31.57 1.50
N GLY A 89 -17.37 -30.63 1.84
CA GLY A 89 -18.75 -30.96 2.18
C GLY A 89 -19.55 -31.56 1.01
N ALA A 90 -19.23 -31.22 -0.23
CA ALA A 90 -19.86 -31.80 -1.42
C ALA A 90 -19.38 -33.23 -1.75
N VAL A 91 -18.25 -33.67 -1.19
CA VAL A 91 -17.71 -35.03 -1.38
C VAL A 91 -18.26 -36.01 -0.34
N ASP A 92 -18.64 -35.51 0.84
CA ASP A 92 -19.19 -36.34 1.93
C ASP A 92 -20.69 -36.69 1.74
N GLU A 93 -21.38 -36.05 0.77
CA GLU A 93 -22.80 -36.29 0.46
C GLU A 93 -23.04 -37.31 -0.68
N ASN A 94 -22.01 -37.98 -1.22
CA ASN A 94 -22.14 -38.89 -2.37
C ASN A 94 -21.48 -40.26 -2.17
#